data_AF-A0A961DA97-F1
#
_entry.id   AF-A0A961DA97-F1
#
_cell.length_a   1.000
_cell.length_b   1.000
_cell.length_c   1.000
_cell.angle_alpha   90.00
_cell.angle_beta   90.00
_cell.angle_gamma   90.00
#
_symmetry.space_group_name_H-M   'P 1'
#
loop_
_entity.id
_entity.type
_entity.pdbx_description
1 polymer ?
#
loop_
_entity_poly.entity_id
_entity_poly.type
_entity_poly.pdbx_seq_one_letter_code
_entity_poly.pdbx_strand_id
1 'polypeptide(L)'
;MNRRVHQPGGFTSVELLLVLALSAVILGGAVVSYGTIVKSQPSVSSTVTVPLGLARMKNFYGLLSDSTNVAMAPQYGSLSMAEELREQFVADTLSATAVYCLSRDGMNTWRPSTIPYNPTLHDELDTPQKFRTHIIANAGVSSSLYRDYRNPLNDGTTVPQNASIFILGYSKYAGYLKVNAIYDIDLVRFTAKSEPNGIYASVKRYADASGSTTPSTLAFIGGYDVFFPPSVMNPTNSTQWSSDGFAPLFITFERSERLALRETPATIERFKRASERPFYFIWWPDPSARHLGAVANTLPSSDPRQAYNQMAGRTSFMFTVPMFPAL
;
A
#
# COMPACT_ATOMS: atom_id res chain seq x y z
N MET A 1 82.25 -8.65 36.37
CA MET A 1 80.84 -8.75 35.92
C MET A 1 80.62 -7.74 34.81
N ASN A 2 80.74 -8.15 33.54
CA ASN A 2 80.45 -7.27 32.39
C ASN A 2 79.05 -7.60 31.86
N ARG A 3 78.09 -6.73 32.17
CA ARG A 3 76.73 -6.78 31.61
C ARG A 3 76.83 -6.37 30.13
N ARG A 4 76.51 -7.28 29.20
CA ARG A 4 76.28 -6.92 27.80
C ARG A 4 75.01 -6.07 27.73
N VAL A 5 75.15 -4.82 27.31
CA VAL A 5 74.04 -3.94 26.95
C VAL A 5 73.46 -4.46 25.63
N HIS A 6 72.18 -4.85 25.62
CA HIS A 6 71.45 -5.13 24.39
C HIS A 6 71.30 -3.81 23.63
N GLN A 7 71.93 -3.68 22.46
CA GLN A 7 71.59 -2.60 21.53
C GLN A 7 70.22 -2.91 20.91
N PRO A 8 69.27 -1.97 20.87
CA PRO A 8 68.05 -2.15 20.11
C PRO A 8 68.43 -2.21 18.62
N GLY A 9 68.31 -3.39 18.00
CA GLY A 9 68.56 -3.58 16.57
C GLY A 9 67.54 -2.76 15.75
N GLY A 10 68.03 -2.04 14.74
CA GLY A 10 67.16 -1.34 13.78
C GLY A 10 66.48 -2.32 12.82
N PHE A 11 65.26 -1.96 12.37
CA PHE A 11 64.49 -2.77 11.42
C PHE A 11 65.18 -2.83 10.05
N THR A 12 65.22 -4.02 9.47
CA THR A 12 65.69 -4.23 8.10
C THR A 12 64.67 -3.72 7.08
N SER A 13 65.12 -3.34 5.89
CA SER A 13 64.24 -2.84 4.82
C SER A 13 63.17 -3.86 4.40
N VAL A 14 63.48 -5.15 4.51
CA VAL A 14 62.55 -6.25 4.22
C VAL A 14 61.46 -6.34 5.29
N GLU A 15 61.80 -6.18 6.58
CA GLU A 15 60.83 -6.16 7.67
C GLU A 15 59.86 -4.98 7.53
N LEU A 16 60.36 -3.79 7.16
CA LEU A 16 59.52 -2.62 6.90
C LEU A 16 58.56 -2.83 5.73
N LEU A 17 59.05 -3.41 4.62
CA LEU A 17 58.23 -3.68 3.44
C LEU A 17 57.15 -4.75 3.73
N LEU A 18 57.49 -5.77 4.52
CA LEU A 18 56.56 -6.81 4.93
C LEU A 18 55.47 -6.26 5.87
N VAL A 19 55.83 -5.37 6.80
CA VAL A 19 54.86 -4.69 7.69
C VAL A 19 53.92 -3.78 6.90
N LEU A 20 54.43 -3.03 5.92
CA LEU A 20 53.59 -2.17 5.06
C LEU A 20 52.63 -3.00 4.20
N ALA A 21 53.11 -4.10 3.61
CA ALA A 21 52.28 -4.99 2.81
C ALA A 21 51.17 -5.64 3.65
N LEU A 22 51.49 -6.17 4.83
CA LEU A 22 50.50 -6.74 5.75
C LEU A 22 49.49 -5.70 6.21
N SER A 23 49.94 -4.49 6.51
CA SER A 23 49.08 -3.39 6.94
C SER A 23 48.10 -2.97 5.83
N ALA A 24 48.55 -2.90 4.58
CA ALA A 24 47.68 -2.60 3.44
C ALA A 24 46.59 -3.67 3.22
N VAL A 25 46.95 -4.95 3.34
CA VAL A 25 45.99 -6.07 3.19
C VAL A 25 44.95 -6.06 4.32
N ILE A 26 45.40 -5.87 5.57
CA ILE A 26 44.51 -5.86 6.73
C ILE A 26 43.58 -4.64 6.68
N LEU A 27 44.09 -3.44 6.40
CA LEU A 27 43.28 -2.23 6.29
C LEU A 27 42.33 -2.29 5.09
N GLY A 28 42.77 -2.78 3.93
CA GLY A 28 41.93 -2.97 2.76
C GLY A 28 40.77 -3.95 3.01
N GLY A 29 41.09 -5.10 3.62
CA GLY A 29 40.08 -6.09 4.01
C GLY A 29 39.08 -5.54 5.03
N ALA A 30 39.55 -4.79 6.02
CA ALA A 30 38.68 -4.16 7.03
C ALA A 30 37.76 -3.10 6.42
N VAL A 31 38.24 -2.25 5.52
CA VAL A 31 37.42 -1.21 4.87
C VAL A 31 36.36 -1.81 3.96
N VAL A 32 36.69 -2.83 3.17
CA VAL A 32 35.71 -3.51 2.30
C VAL A 32 34.69 -4.26 3.15
N SER A 33 35.13 -4.98 4.18
CA SER A 33 34.23 -5.71 5.09
C SER A 33 33.32 -4.75 5.86
N TYR A 34 33.86 -3.69 6.43
CA TYR A 34 33.09 -2.66 7.12
C TYR A 34 32.11 -1.95 6.19
N GLY A 35 32.54 -1.58 4.98
CA GLY A 35 31.66 -1.00 3.96
C GLY A 35 30.54 -1.96 3.55
N THR A 36 30.81 -3.26 3.50
CA THR A 36 29.80 -4.28 3.23
C THR A 36 28.83 -4.41 4.41
N ILE A 37 29.34 -4.46 5.64
CA ILE A 37 28.53 -4.56 6.87
C ILE A 37 27.62 -3.33 7.01
N VAL A 38 28.16 -2.11 6.91
CA VAL A 38 27.39 -0.87 7.01
C VAL A 38 26.35 -0.75 5.90
N LYS A 39 26.67 -1.17 4.67
CA LYS A 39 25.68 -1.18 3.56
C LYS A 39 24.65 -2.29 3.68
N SER A 40 24.97 -3.37 4.40
CA SER A 40 24.07 -4.50 4.63
C SER A 40 23.18 -4.32 5.87
N GLN A 41 23.54 -3.42 6.79
CA GLN A 41 22.68 -3.09 7.92
C GLN A 41 21.43 -2.38 7.40
N PRO A 42 20.23 -2.93 7.64
CA PRO A 42 19.00 -2.16 7.42
C PRO A 42 19.06 -0.97 8.37
N SER A 43 19.00 0.26 7.84
CA SER A 43 18.92 1.47 8.64
C SER A 43 17.56 1.49 9.34
N VAL A 44 17.50 0.92 10.54
CA VAL A 44 16.32 0.96 11.40
C VAL A 44 16.18 2.41 11.86
N SER A 45 15.17 3.13 11.36
CA SER A 45 14.94 4.57 11.59
C SER A 45 15.71 5.54 10.69
N SER A 46 15.47 5.47 9.38
CA SER A 46 15.73 6.61 8.48
C SER A 46 14.41 7.29 8.12
N THR A 47 14.39 8.62 8.13
CA THR A 47 13.25 9.42 7.65
C THR A 47 13.58 10.02 6.29
N VAL A 48 12.57 10.16 5.46
CA VAL A 48 12.66 10.77 4.13
C VAL A 48 11.65 11.91 4.07
N THR A 49 12.10 13.07 3.63
CA THR A 49 11.20 14.18 3.30
C THR A 49 10.56 13.92 1.96
N VAL A 50 9.24 13.71 1.97
CA VAL A 50 8.46 13.38 0.77
C VAL A 50 7.70 14.63 0.31
N PRO A 51 7.93 15.13 -0.91
CA PRO A 51 7.24 16.30 -1.45
C PRO A 51 5.87 15.90 -2.03
N LEU A 52 4.86 15.77 -1.17
CA LEU A 52 3.50 15.41 -1.59
C LEU A 52 2.78 16.53 -2.36
N GLY A 53 3.20 17.79 -2.16
CA GLY A 53 2.57 18.98 -2.68
C GLY A 53 1.34 19.42 -1.86
N LEU A 54 1.00 20.71 -1.95
CA LEU A 54 -0.05 21.34 -1.14
C LEU A 54 -1.41 20.65 -1.25
N ALA A 55 -1.80 20.22 -2.45
CA ALA A 55 -3.10 19.58 -2.68
C ALA A 55 -3.22 18.23 -1.95
N ARG A 56 -2.18 17.38 -2.02
CA ARG A 56 -2.16 16.08 -1.34
C ARG A 56 -2.06 16.24 0.17
N MET A 57 -1.20 17.14 0.65
CA MET A 57 -1.08 17.41 2.09
C MET A 57 -2.38 17.91 2.70
N LYS A 58 -3.07 18.84 2.03
CA LYS A 58 -4.38 19.32 2.47
C LYS A 58 -5.44 18.22 2.43
N ASN A 59 -5.44 17.37 1.39
CA ASN A 59 -6.43 16.29 1.29
C ASN A 59 -6.19 15.15 2.29
N PHE A 60 -4.94 14.76 2.49
CA PHE A 60 -4.57 13.62 3.34
C PHE A 60 -4.63 13.96 4.82
N TYR A 61 -4.10 15.12 5.21
CA TYR A 61 -3.87 15.49 6.60
C TYR A 61 -4.56 16.80 7.03
N GLY A 62 -5.19 17.54 6.10
CA GLY A 62 -5.74 18.86 6.40
C GLY A 62 -4.68 19.94 6.65
N LEU A 63 -3.42 19.67 6.30
CA LEU A 63 -2.29 20.55 6.57
C LEU A 63 -1.93 21.43 5.37
N LEU A 64 -1.53 22.67 5.63
CA LEU A 64 -1.01 23.62 4.63
C LEU A 64 0.52 23.52 4.54
N SER A 65 1.01 22.33 4.19
CA SER A 65 2.43 22.04 3.91
C SER A 65 2.56 21.44 2.52
N ASP A 66 3.73 21.49 1.90
CA ASP A 66 4.04 20.83 0.62
C ASP A 66 4.78 19.51 0.78
N SER A 67 5.24 19.21 1.99
CA SER A 67 6.07 18.05 2.29
C SER A 67 5.78 17.50 3.69
N THR A 68 6.13 16.24 3.89
CA THR A 68 6.07 15.57 5.19
C THR A 68 7.27 14.64 5.37
N ASN A 69 7.70 14.45 6.61
CA ASN A 69 8.77 13.51 6.94
C ASN A 69 8.15 12.16 7.28
N VAL A 70 8.53 11.13 6.54
CA VAL A 70 7.96 9.78 6.65
C VAL A 70 9.09 8.81 6.97
N ALA A 71 8.80 7.78 7.76
CA ALA A 71 9.76 6.72 7.98
C ALA A 71 9.97 5.87 6.71
N MET A 72 11.22 5.52 6.44
CA MET A 72 11.57 4.63 5.34
C MET A 72 11.41 3.17 5.77
N ALA A 73 10.82 2.33 4.91
CA ALA A 73 10.73 0.90 5.13
C ALA A 73 12.12 0.22 5.04
N PRO A 74 12.43 -0.79 5.86
CA PRO A 74 11.57 -1.37 6.90
C PRO A 74 11.55 -0.51 8.19
N GLN A 75 10.36 -0.32 8.79
CA GLN A 75 10.20 0.44 10.03
C GLN A 75 9.19 -0.19 11.01
N TYR A 76 9.64 -0.49 12.22
CA TYR A 76 8.83 -1.13 13.26
C TYR A 76 7.82 -0.19 13.94
N GLY A 77 8.10 1.11 14.01
CA GLY A 77 7.14 2.09 14.53
C GLY A 77 5.92 2.27 13.62
N SER A 78 6.14 2.33 12.31
CA SER A 78 5.03 2.34 11.33
C SER A 78 4.30 0.99 11.32
N LEU A 79 5.02 -0.13 11.57
CA LEU A 79 4.40 -1.45 11.72
C LEU A 79 3.43 -1.50 12.91
N SER A 80 3.79 -0.96 14.08
CA SER A 80 2.87 -0.96 15.23
C SER A 80 1.60 -0.15 14.96
N MET A 81 1.71 0.98 14.25
CA MET A 81 0.54 1.76 13.82
C MET A 81 -0.30 1.01 12.78
N ALA A 82 0.35 0.26 11.88
CA ALA A 82 -0.35 -0.57 10.90
C ALA A 82 -1.11 -1.73 11.57
N GLU A 83 -0.54 -2.36 12.60
CA GLU A 83 -1.20 -3.40 13.40
C GLU A 83 -2.41 -2.86 14.17
N GLU A 84 -2.29 -1.69 14.82
CA GLU A 84 -3.43 -1.03 15.48
C GLU A 84 -4.55 -0.72 14.48
N LEU A 85 -4.19 -0.19 13.30
CA LEU A 85 -5.15 0.09 12.23
C LEU A 85 -5.80 -1.19 11.69
N ARG A 86 -5.04 -2.29 11.60
CA ARG A 86 -5.53 -3.61 11.20
C ARG A 86 -6.57 -4.13 12.16
N GLU A 87 -6.32 -4.06 13.47
CA GLU A 87 -7.29 -4.46 14.49
C GLU A 87 -8.58 -3.64 14.38
N GLN A 88 -8.46 -2.32 14.21
CA GLN A 88 -9.61 -1.46 13.99
C GLN A 88 -10.38 -1.81 12.71
N PHE A 89 -9.68 -2.13 11.62
CA PHE A 89 -10.30 -2.54 10.35
C PHE A 89 -11.07 -3.86 10.48
N VAL A 90 -10.52 -4.83 11.20
CA VAL A 90 -11.24 -6.08 11.50
C VAL A 90 -12.49 -5.79 12.33
N ALA A 91 -12.41 -4.94 13.36
CA ALA A 91 -13.58 -4.56 14.16
C ALA A 91 -14.65 -3.82 13.34
N ASP A 92 -14.24 -2.88 12.49
CA ASP A 92 -15.13 -2.12 11.61
C ASP A 92 -15.81 -3.04 10.58
N THR A 93 -15.07 -3.98 9.98
CA THR A 93 -15.63 -4.93 9.01
C THR A 93 -16.57 -5.94 9.66
N LEU A 94 -16.29 -6.42 10.87
CA LEU A 94 -17.18 -7.33 11.60
C LEU A 94 -18.52 -6.67 11.97
N SER A 95 -18.53 -5.37 12.24
CA SER A 95 -19.74 -4.61 12.55
C SER A 95 -20.44 -4.03 11.32
N ALA A 96 -19.88 -4.24 10.12
CA ALA A 96 -20.39 -3.69 8.88
C ALA A 96 -21.57 -4.50 8.33
N THR A 97 -22.48 -3.77 7.69
CA THR A 97 -23.56 -4.37 6.88
C THR A 97 -23.07 -4.72 5.48
N ALA A 98 -22.24 -3.86 4.89
CA ALA A 98 -21.64 -4.06 3.59
C ALA A 98 -20.26 -3.40 3.51
N VAL A 99 -19.38 -3.96 2.68
CA VAL A 99 -18.03 -3.47 2.41
C VAL A 99 -17.86 -3.31 0.89
N TYR A 100 -17.44 -2.14 0.44
CA TYR A 100 -17.17 -1.88 -0.97
C TYR A 100 -15.76 -1.36 -1.20
N CYS A 101 -15.01 -2.04 -2.05
CA CYS A 101 -13.70 -1.58 -2.50
C CYS A 101 -13.83 -0.88 -3.86
N LEU A 102 -13.46 0.40 -3.92
CA LEU A 102 -13.45 1.18 -5.15
C LEU A 102 -12.03 1.58 -5.49
N SER A 103 -11.65 1.37 -6.76
CA SER A 103 -10.35 1.76 -7.27
C SER A 103 -10.34 3.21 -7.75
N ARG A 104 -9.19 3.87 -7.68
CA ARG A 104 -9.01 5.27 -8.10
C ARG A 104 -7.58 5.52 -8.56
N ASP A 105 -7.43 6.54 -9.40
CA ASP A 105 -6.11 7.00 -9.85
C ASP A 105 -5.66 8.26 -9.10
N GLY A 106 -6.60 9.10 -8.66
CA GLY A 106 -6.36 10.33 -7.91
C GLY A 106 -6.59 10.19 -6.40
N MET A 107 -6.51 11.32 -5.70
CA MET A 107 -6.86 11.44 -4.28
C MET A 107 -8.37 11.30 -4.07
N ASN A 108 -8.78 10.71 -2.96
CA ASN A 108 -10.18 10.70 -2.58
C ASN A 108 -10.62 12.07 -2.05
N THR A 109 -11.55 12.74 -2.73
CA THR A 109 -12.14 14.02 -2.28
C THR A 109 -13.55 13.86 -1.74
N TRP A 110 -14.09 12.64 -1.69
CA TRP A 110 -15.46 12.37 -1.29
C TRP A 110 -15.48 11.35 -0.13
N ARG A 111 -15.74 11.87 1.08
CA ARG A 111 -15.73 11.08 2.31
C ARG A 111 -17.00 11.35 3.13
N PRO A 112 -18.20 11.05 2.61
CA PRO A 112 -19.43 11.37 3.31
C PRO A 112 -19.66 10.43 4.49
N SER A 113 -20.41 10.88 5.50
CA SER A 113 -20.85 10.00 6.58
C SER A 113 -22.21 9.33 6.32
N THR A 114 -22.91 9.71 5.25
CA THR A 114 -24.14 9.07 4.77
C THR A 114 -24.22 9.06 3.24
N ILE A 115 -24.88 8.06 2.67
CA ILE A 115 -25.11 7.95 1.22
C ILE A 115 -26.61 7.84 0.98
N PRO A 116 -27.22 8.66 0.10
CA PRO A 116 -28.64 8.54 -0.23
C PRO A 116 -28.96 7.13 -0.75
N TYR A 117 -29.98 6.48 -0.20
CA TYR A 117 -30.46 5.19 -0.64
C TYR A 117 -31.93 5.00 -0.29
N ASN A 118 -32.77 4.77 -1.31
CA ASN A 118 -34.16 4.44 -1.16
C ASN A 118 -34.44 3.06 -1.78
N PRO A 119 -34.79 2.04 -1.00
CA PRO A 119 -35.00 0.68 -1.52
C PRO A 119 -36.21 0.56 -2.47
N THR A 120 -37.11 1.55 -2.53
CA THR A 120 -38.23 1.53 -3.48
C THR A 120 -37.88 2.13 -4.84
N LEU A 121 -36.81 2.93 -4.92
CA LEU A 121 -36.41 3.64 -6.14
C LEU A 121 -35.07 3.15 -6.69
N HIS A 122 -34.21 2.61 -5.82
CA HIS A 122 -32.85 2.25 -6.17
C HIS A 122 -32.70 0.73 -6.21
N ASP A 123 -31.88 0.28 -7.16
CA ASP A 123 -31.55 -1.12 -7.31
C ASP A 123 -30.69 -1.64 -6.15
N GLU A 124 -30.66 -2.97 -6.03
CA GLU A 124 -29.78 -3.67 -5.12
C GLU A 124 -28.30 -3.32 -5.37
N LEU A 125 -27.61 -2.97 -4.29
CA LEU A 125 -26.17 -2.78 -4.27
C LEU A 125 -25.54 -4.12 -3.88
N ASP A 126 -25.18 -4.93 -4.87
CA ASP A 126 -24.65 -6.29 -4.70
C ASP A 126 -23.23 -6.45 -5.24
N THR A 127 -22.72 -5.44 -5.97
CA THR A 127 -21.39 -5.42 -6.57
C THR A 127 -20.73 -4.05 -6.42
N PRO A 128 -19.39 -3.96 -6.43
CA PRO A 128 -18.69 -2.68 -6.38
C PRO A 128 -19.08 -1.73 -7.52
N GLN A 129 -19.40 -2.26 -8.71
CA GLN A 129 -19.74 -1.47 -9.90
C GLN A 129 -21.13 -0.84 -9.77
N LYS A 130 -22.11 -1.59 -9.25
CA LYS A 130 -23.43 -1.03 -8.93
C LYS A 130 -23.32 -0.01 -7.81
N PHE A 131 -22.52 -0.28 -6.77
CA PHE A 131 -22.24 0.71 -5.72
C PHE A 131 -21.61 2.00 -6.29
N ARG A 132 -20.59 1.88 -7.16
CA ARG A 132 -19.98 3.02 -7.86
C ARG A 132 -21.00 3.81 -8.69
N THR A 133 -21.81 3.12 -9.49
CA THR A 133 -22.81 3.75 -10.35
C THR A 133 -23.87 4.48 -9.51
N HIS A 134 -24.27 3.87 -8.39
CA HIS A 134 -25.20 4.45 -7.42
C HIS A 134 -24.68 5.75 -6.81
N ILE A 135 -23.44 5.78 -6.32
CA ILE A 135 -22.89 7.01 -5.69
C ILE A 135 -22.70 8.14 -6.72
N ILE A 136 -22.40 7.83 -7.98
CA ILE A 136 -22.31 8.82 -9.05
C ILE A 136 -23.69 9.40 -9.34
N ALA A 137 -24.70 8.55 -9.52
CA ALA A 137 -26.05 8.98 -9.87
C ALA A 137 -26.76 9.74 -8.74
N ASN A 138 -26.62 9.26 -7.49
CA ASN A 138 -27.47 9.69 -6.38
C ASN A 138 -26.75 10.53 -5.33
N ALA A 139 -25.42 10.48 -5.25
CA ALA A 139 -24.64 11.24 -4.27
C ALA A 139 -23.79 12.35 -4.89
N GLY A 140 -23.90 12.58 -6.20
CA GLY A 140 -23.20 13.66 -6.91
C GLY A 140 -21.69 13.49 -6.99
N VAL A 141 -21.20 12.25 -6.87
CA VAL A 141 -19.76 11.95 -6.98
C VAL A 141 -19.32 12.11 -8.44
N SER A 142 -18.18 12.76 -8.67
CA SER A 142 -17.60 12.85 -10.02
C SER A 142 -17.39 11.44 -10.57
N SER A 143 -17.84 11.21 -11.80
CA SER A 143 -17.66 9.92 -12.51
C SER A 143 -16.20 9.54 -12.70
N SER A 144 -15.29 10.51 -12.63
CA SER A 144 -13.84 10.33 -12.74
C SER A 144 -13.15 10.00 -11.42
N LEU A 145 -13.82 10.14 -10.26
CA LEU A 145 -13.17 9.95 -8.96
C LEU A 145 -12.81 8.48 -8.73
N TYR A 146 -13.78 7.60 -8.96
CA TYR A 146 -13.61 6.16 -8.89
C TYR A 146 -13.64 5.58 -10.29
N ARG A 147 -12.69 4.71 -10.59
CA ARG A 147 -12.58 4.09 -11.90
C ARG A 147 -13.58 2.94 -12.02
N ASP A 148 -14.13 2.78 -13.22
CA ASP A 148 -14.84 1.56 -13.56
C ASP A 148 -13.83 0.43 -13.79
N TYR A 149 -13.46 -0.24 -12.70
CA TYR A 149 -12.47 -1.29 -12.71
C TYR A 149 -12.79 -2.31 -11.63
N ARG A 150 -13.03 -3.56 -12.06
CA ARG A 150 -13.47 -4.67 -11.20
C ARG A 150 -12.29 -5.49 -10.68
N ASN A 151 -11.48 -6.00 -11.61
CA ASN A 151 -10.31 -6.83 -11.37
C ASN A 151 -9.31 -6.63 -12.52
N PRO A 152 -8.02 -6.99 -12.37
CA PRO A 152 -7.08 -7.02 -13.48
C PRO A 152 -7.55 -7.99 -14.57
N LEU A 153 -7.82 -7.46 -15.75
CA LEU A 153 -8.38 -8.21 -16.88
C LEU A 153 -7.32 -8.76 -17.85
N ASN A 154 -6.03 -8.42 -17.64
CA ASN A 154 -4.93 -8.76 -18.56
C ASN A 154 -5.20 -8.33 -20.02
N ASP A 155 -5.95 -7.25 -20.18
CA ASP A 155 -6.37 -6.62 -21.45
C ASP A 155 -5.50 -5.41 -21.82
N GLY A 156 -4.40 -5.20 -21.09
CA GLY A 156 -3.52 -4.04 -21.25
C GLY A 156 -4.01 -2.78 -20.53
N THR A 157 -5.17 -2.81 -19.86
CA THR A 157 -5.60 -1.68 -19.03
C THR A 157 -4.70 -1.55 -17.80
N THR A 158 -4.24 -0.33 -17.53
CA THR A 158 -3.37 -0.07 -16.37
C THR A 158 -4.11 -0.39 -15.09
N VAL A 159 -3.50 -1.15 -14.17
CA VAL A 159 -4.08 -1.44 -12.85
C VAL A 159 -4.07 -0.16 -12.01
N PRO A 160 -5.20 0.26 -11.42
CA PRO A 160 -5.24 1.42 -10.53
C PRO A 160 -4.30 1.25 -9.33
N GLN A 161 -3.63 2.34 -8.95
CA GLN A 161 -2.66 2.31 -7.86
C GLN A 161 -3.27 2.61 -6.50
N ASN A 162 -4.41 3.30 -6.46
CA ASN A 162 -5.04 3.72 -5.21
C ASN A 162 -6.40 3.04 -5.04
N ALA A 163 -6.83 2.91 -3.79
CA ALA A 163 -8.12 2.33 -3.45
C ALA A 163 -8.79 3.07 -2.28
N SER A 164 -10.10 2.98 -2.23
CA SER A 164 -10.92 3.39 -1.08
C SER A 164 -11.85 2.25 -0.71
N ILE A 165 -11.87 1.91 0.58
CA ILE A 165 -12.72 0.86 1.14
C ILE A 165 -13.81 1.54 1.97
N PHE A 166 -15.05 1.34 1.57
CA PHE A 166 -16.23 1.85 2.26
C PHE A 166 -16.76 0.78 3.21
N ILE A 167 -16.89 1.15 4.47
CA ILE A 167 -17.52 0.33 5.51
C ILE A 167 -18.90 0.92 5.79
N LEU A 168 -19.95 0.20 5.40
CA LEU A 168 -21.33 0.66 5.52
C LEU A 168 -22.03 0.04 6.73
N GLY A 169 -22.95 0.81 7.30
CA GLY A 169 -23.79 0.40 8.42
C GLY A 169 -25.26 0.80 8.22
N TYR A 170 -26.09 0.39 9.17
CA TYR A 170 -27.46 0.87 9.25
C TYR A 170 -27.50 2.35 9.59
N SER A 171 -28.38 3.09 8.92
CA SER A 171 -28.62 4.50 9.19
C SER A 171 -29.87 4.67 10.05
N LYS A 172 -29.81 5.62 10.98
CA LYS A 172 -30.99 6.14 11.69
C LYS A 172 -31.82 7.11 10.82
N TYR A 173 -31.25 7.59 9.72
CA TYR A 173 -31.89 8.53 8.80
C TYR A 173 -32.56 7.77 7.66
N ALA A 174 -33.88 7.93 7.54
CA ALA A 174 -34.65 7.35 6.45
C ALA A 174 -34.14 7.86 5.09
N GLY A 175 -34.00 6.96 4.12
CA GLY A 175 -33.50 7.29 2.79
C GLY A 175 -31.97 7.41 2.69
N TYR A 176 -31.21 6.97 3.70
CA TYR A 176 -29.75 7.00 3.70
C TYR A 176 -29.15 5.68 4.20
N LEU A 177 -27.99 5.30 3.66
CA LEU A 177 -27.06 4.34 4.25
C LEU A 177 -26.05 5.09 5.11
N LYS A 178 -25.63 4.48 6.22
CA LYS A 178 -24.57 5.03 7.05
C LYS A 178 -23.22 4.59 6.50
N VAL A 179 -22.27 5.51 6.42
CA VAL A 179 -20.86 5.19 6.22
C VAL A 179 -20.20 5.24 7.58
N ASN A 180 -19.81 4.08 8.11
CA ASN A 180 -19.17 3.97 9.43
C ASN A 180 -17.72 4.45 9.35
N ALA A 181 -17.02 3.99 8.31
CA ALA A 181 -15.64 4.36 8.05
C ALA A 181 -15.30 4.27 6.57
N ILE A 182 -14.29 5.04 6.15
CA ILE A 182 -13.63 4.90 4.86
C ILE A 182 -12.14 4.70 5.10
N TYR A 183 -11.56 3.67 4.48
CA TYR A 183 -10.12 3.46 4.47
C TYR A 183 -9.58 3.83 3.10
N ASP A 184 -8.76 4.88 3.04
CA ASP A 184 -8.07 5.30 1.83
C ASP A 184 -6.65 4.69 1.82
N ILE A 185 -6.33 3.93 0.77
CA ILE A 185 -4.99 3.42 0.50
C ILE A 185 -4.42 4.24 -0.65
N ASP A 186 -3.38 5.03 -0.36
CA ASP A 186 -2.70 5.91 -1.31
C ASP A 186 -1.27 5.45 -1.56
N LEU A 187 -0.93 5.26 -2.82
CA LEU A 187 0.41 5.03 -3.34
C LEU A 187 0.80 6.21 -4.24
N VAL A 188 1.92 6.85 -3.93
CA VAL A 188 2.49 7.92 -4.73
C VAL A 188 3.91 7.52 -5.11
N ARG A 189 4.10 7.25 -6.40
CA ARG A 189 5.41 6.93 -6.97
C ARG A 189 6.15 8.22 -7.34
N PHE A 190 7.35 8.38 -6.78
CA PHE A 190 8.26 9.49 -7.03
C PHE A 190 9.39 9.03 -7.94
N THR A 191 9.55 9.72 -9.07
CA THR A 191 10.53 9.35 -10.13
C THR A 191 11.29 10.55 -10.66
N ALA A 192 10.98 11.77 -10.19
CA ALA A 192 11.66 12.97 -10.66
C ALA A 192 13.08 13.07 -10.08
N LYS A 193 13.99 13.69 -10.83
CA LYS A 193 15.41 13.83 -10.48
C LYS A 193 15.64 14.61 -9.17
N SER A 194 14.71 15.48 -8.79
CA SER A 194 14.75 16.32 -7.59
C SER A 194 13.96 15.75 -6.41
N GLU A 195 13.37 14.56 -6.56
CA GLU A 195 12.53 13.91 -5.56
C GLU A 195 13.20 12.62 -5.06
N PRO A 196 12.86 12.15 -3.84
CA PRO A 196 13.34 10.84 -3.40
C PRO A 196 12.76 9.76 -4.30
N ASN A 197 13.61 9.00 -5.00
CA ASN A 197 13.15 7.85 -5.76
C ASN A 197 12.50 6.83 -4.82
N GLY A 198 11.28 6.40 -5.11
CA GLY A 198 10.56 5.39 -4.32
C GLY A 198 9.05 5.57 -4.35
N ILE A 199 8.37 4.86 -3.44
CA ILE A 199 6.91 4.87 -3.34
C ILE A 199 6.54 5.32 -1.93
N TYR A 200 5.88 6.46 -1.82
CA TYR A 200 5.16 6.80 -0.60
C TYR A 200 3.86 6.01 -0.57
N ALA A 201 3.61 5.35 0.56
CA ALA A 201 2.39 4.63 0.79
C ALA A 201 1.74 5.11 2.09
N SER A 202 0.42 5.20 2.09
CA SER A 202 -0.33 5.49 3.31
C SER A 202 -1.66 4.75 3.32
N VAL A 203 -2.05 4.30 4.51
CA VAL A 203 -3.40 3.78 4.78
C VAL A 203 -4.01 4.66 5.84
N LYS A 204 -5.14 5.28 5.52
CA LYS A 204 -5.79 6.28 6.37
C LYS A 204 -7.23 5.88 6.62
N ARG A 205 -7.67 5.96 7.87
CA ARG A 205 -9.06 5.75 8.28
C ARG A 205 -9.74 7.08 8.55
N TYR A 206 -10.88 7.24 7.91
CA TYR A 206 -11.81 8.34 8.12
C TYR A 206 -13.08 7.81 8.75
N ALA A 207 -13.53 8.42 9.84
CA ALA A 207 -14.79 8.07 10.50
C ALA A 207 -15.46 9.33 11.08
N ASP A 208 -16.65 9.19 11.65
CA ASP A 208 -17.28 10.31 12.35
C ASP A 208 -16.42 10.73 13.54
N ALA A 209 -16.35 12.04 13.77
CA ALA A 209 -15.82 12.56 15.02
C ALA A 209 -16.69 12.09 16.20
N SER A 210 -16.07 11.82 17.34
CA SER A 210 -16.78 11.39 18.55
C SER A 210 -17.88 12.40 18.91
N GLY A 211 -19.09 11.90 19.18
CA GLY A 211 -20.25 12.73 19.53
C GLY A 211 -20.94 13.44 18.36
N SER A 212 -20.51 13.21 17.10
CA SER A 212 -21.21 13.75 15.93
C SER A 212 -22.60 13.12 15.80
N THR A 213 -23.64 13.94 15.89
CA THR A 213 -25.03 13.47 15.74
C THR A 213 -25.61 13.75 14.37
N THR A 214 -25.03 14.67 13.60
CA THR A 214 -25.46 15.12 12.27
C THR A 214 -24.59 14.54 11.16
N PRO A 215 -25.17 14.21 9.99
CA PRO A 215 -24.39 13.81 8.82
C PRO A 215 -23.41 14.92 8.40
N SER A 216 -22.15 14.54 8.18
CA SER A 216 -21.07 15.45 7.79
C SER A 216 -20.00 14.69 7.01
N THR A 217 -18.92 15.36 6.61
CA THR A 217 -17.77 14.68 6.00
C THR A 217 -16.98 13.97 7.09
N LEU A 218 -16.60 12.71 6.86
CA LEU A 218 -15.79 11.93 7.79
C LEU A 218 -14.44 12.61 8.01
N ALA A 219 -14.01 12.63 9.27
CA ALA A 219 -12.75 13.22 9.68
C ALA A 219 -11.64 12.16 9.69
N PHE A 220 -10.39 12.59 9.48
CA PHE A 220 -9.23 11.72 9.65
C PHE A 220 -9.11 11.34 11.14
N ILE A 221 -9.12 10.04 11.44
CA ILE A 221 -9.03 9.53 12.81
C ILE A 221 -7.66 8.93 13.09
N GLY A 222 -7.06 8.27 12.10
CA GLY A 222 -5.78 7.61 12.26
C GLY A 222 -5.35 6.91 10.99
N GLY A 223 -4.11 6.45 10.99
CA GLY A 223 -3.49 5.80 9.84
C GLY A 223 -2.00 5.66 10.04
N TYR A 224 -1.34 5.09 9.03
CA TYR A 224 0.11 5.05 8.96
C TYR A 224 0.58 5.45 7.57
N ASP A 225 1.80 5.95 7.52
CA ASP A 225 2.54 6.20 6.30
C ASP A 225 3.94 5.58 6.37
N VAL A 226 4.44 5.24 5.20
CA VAL A 226 5.76 4.63 5.04
C VAL A 226 6.29 4.92 3.64
N PHE A 227 7.59 5.16 3.54
CA PHE A 227 8.27 5.34 2.26
C PHE A 227 9.04 4.07 1.88
N PHE A 228 8.70 3.47 0.75
CA PHE A 228 9.40 2.31 0.22
C PHE A 228 10.51 2.75 -0.74
N PRO A 229 11.78 2.49 -0.41
CA PRO A 229 12.86 2.70 -1.37
C PRO A 229 12.72 1.74 -2.58
N PRO A 230 13.31 2.10 -3.74
CA PRO A 230 13.33 1.24 -4.92
C PRO A 230 14.02 -0.10 -4.63
N SER A 231 13.57 -1.16 -5.30
CA SER A 231 14.18 -2.50 -5.20
C SER A 231 15.60 -2.55 -5.73
N VAL A 232 15.92 -1.70 -6.71
CA VAL A 232 17.26 -1.50 -7.22
C VAL A 232 17.98 -0.47 -6.38
N MET A 233 19.16 -0.82 -5.84
CA MET A 233 20.00 0.11 -5.09
C MET A 233 20.53 1.22 -6.02
N ASN A 234 20.37 2.48 -5.61
CA ASN A 234 20.83 3.68 -6.33
C ASN A 234 20.39 3.70 -7.82
N PRO A 235 19.07 3.71 -8.11
CA PRO A 235 18.62 3.72 -9.49
C PRO A 235 19.04 5.01 -10.18
N THR A 236 19.62 4.86 -11.36
CA THR A 236 19.98 5.97 -12.26
C THR A 236 18.82 6.36 -13.19
N ASN A 237 17.84 5.45 -13.36
CA ASN A 237 16.64 5.66 -14.15
C ASN A 237 15.43 5.01 -13.47
N SER A 238 14.25 5.63 -13.58
CA SER A 238 12.98 5.11 -13.08
C SER A 238 12.55 3.80 -13.73
N THR A 239 13.02 3.51 -14.95
CA THR A 239 12.77 2.23 -15.63
C THR A 239 13.39 1.03 -14.92
N GLN A 240 14.45 1.23 -14.13
CA GLN A 240 15.13 0.13 -13.42
C GLN A 240 14.27 -0.49 -12.32
N TRP A 241 13.25 0.22 -11.85
CA TRP A 241 12.36 -0.20 -10.77
C TRP A 241 10.89 0.02 -11.11
N SER A 242 10.55 0.09 -12.40
CA SER A 242 9.17 0.34 -12.86
C SER A 242 8.19 -0.76 -12.45
N SER A 243 8.69 -1.98 -12.28
CA SER A 243 7.95 -3.15 -11.81
C SER A 243 7.66 -3.16 -10.31
N ASP A 244 8.28 -2.27 -9.53
CA ASP A 244 7.93 -2.16 -8.12
C ASP A 244 6.50 -1.64 -7.97
N GLY A 245 5.80 -2.07 -6.94
CA GLY A 245 4.44 -1.61 -6.69
C GLY A 245 3.65 -2.59 -5.84
N PHE A 246 2.50 -2.11 -5.39
CA PHE A 246 1.57 -2.83 -4.52
C PHE A 246 0.26 -3.13 -5.25
N ALA A 247 0.28 -3.13 -6.59
CA ALA A 247 -0.90 -3.35 -7.41
C ALA A 247 -1.05 -4.84 -7.82
N PRO A 248 -2.26 -5.42 -7.76
CA PRO A 248 -3.51 -4.80 -7.29
C PRO A 248 -3.58 -4.68 -5.76
N LEU A 249 -4.23 -3.62 -5.27
CA LEU A 249 -4.51 -3.44 -3.82
C LEU A 249 -5.70 -4.27 -3.33
N PHE A 250 -6.60 -4.67 -4.24
CA PHE A 250 -7.67 -5.61 -3.92
C PHE A 250 -8.12 -6.40 -5.15
N ILE A 251 -8.76 -7.54 -4.90
CA ILE A 251 -9.46 -8.36 -5.88
C ILE A 251 -10.86 -8.66 -5.35
N THR A 252 -11.85 -8.57 -6.22
CA THR A 252 -13.25 -8.88 -5.88
C THR A 252 -13.61 -10.29 -6.36
N PHE A 253 -14.17 -11.10 -5.47
CA PHE A 253 -14.81 -12.37 -5.79
C PHE A 253 -16.31 -12.23 -5.64
N GLU A 254 -17.02 -12.26 -6.77
CA GLU A 254 -18.47 -12.16 -6.79
C GLU A 254 -19.13 -13.54 -6.64
N ARG A 255 -20.41 -13.55 -6.26
CA ARG A 255 -21.19 -14.77 -6.10
C ARG A 255 -21.38 -15.45 -7.47
N SER A 256 -21.18 -16.77 -7.51
CA SER A 256 -21.24 -17.59 -8.73
C SER A 256 -22.55 -17.51 -9.52
N GLU A 257 -23.66 -17.21 -8.84
CA GLU A 257 -25.00 -17.16 -9.44
C GLU A 257 -25.28 -15.87 -10.23
N ARG A 258 -24.41 -14.84 -10.19
CA ARG A 258 -24.71 -13.53 -10.80
C ARG A 258 -23.75 -13.12 -11.92
N LEU A 259 -24.37 -12.51 -12.93
CA LEU A 259 -23.81 -11.76 -14.07
C LEU A 259 -22.34 -12.04 -14.37
N ALA A 260 -22.12 -13.24 -14.89
CA ALA A 260 -21.05 -13.44 -15.86
C ALA A 260 -21.22 -12.43 -16.99
N LEU A 261 -20.30 -11.48 -17.15
CA LEU A 261 -20.11 -10.86 -18.48
C LEU A 261 -20.04 -12.00 -19.49
N ARG A 262 -20.77 -11.85 -20.61
CA ARG A 262 -20.80 -12.85 -21.68
C ARG A 262 -19.36 -13.10 -22.10
N GLU A 263 -18.86 -14.29 -21.78
CA GLU A 263 -17.46 -14.64 -22.01
C GLU A 263 -17.19 -14.52 -23.50
N THR A 264 -16.38 -13.54 -23.88
CA THR A 264 -15.78 -13.49 -25.21
C THR A 264 -14.37 -14.04 -25.10
N PRO A 265 -13.77 -14.56 -26.17
CA PRO A 265 -12.37 -14.98 -26.17
C PRO A 265 -11.39 -13.90 -25.67
N ALA A 266 -11.77 -12.62 -25.70
CA ALA A 266 -10.98 -11.49 -25.23
C ALA A 266 -11.24 -11.09 -23.76
N THR A 267 -12.40 -11.44 -23.19
CA THR A 267 -12.83 -11.09 -21.83
C THR A 267 -13.33 -12.33 -21.09
N ILE A 268 -12.42 -13.25 -20.77
CA ILE A 268 -12.72 -14.30 -19.81
C ILE A 268 -12.74 -13.62 -18.45
N GLU A 269 -13.92 -13.42 -17.88
CA GLU A 269 -14.05 -12.92 -16.50
C GLU A 269 -13.70 -14.07 -15.56
N ARG A 270 -12.41 -14.15 -15.20
CA ARG A 270 -11.79 -15.25 -14.45
C ARG A 270 -12.23 -15.29 -12.97
N PHE A 271 -12.80 -14.20 -12.45
CA PHE A 271 -13.14 -13.99 -11.02
C PHE A 271 -14.64 -14.12 -10.76
N LYS A 272 -15.20 -15.33 -10.89
CA LYS A 272 -16.65 -15.59 -10.66
C LYS A 272 -16.97 -16.59 -9.56
N ARG A 273 -15.98 -17.06 -8.80
CA ARG A 273 -16.15 -18.27 -7.97
C ARG A 273 -16.01 -17.97 -6.48
N ALA A 274 -16.94 -17.21 -5.92
CA ALA A 274 -17.35 -17.48 -4.56
C ALA A 274 -18.62 -18.36 -4.60
N SER A 275 -18.53 -19.58 -4.07
CA SER A 275 -19.63 -20.55 -4.09
C SER A 275 -20.85 -20.09 -3.30
N GLU A 276 -20.64 -19.29 -2.26
CA GLU A 276 -21.69 -18.89 -1.33
C GLU A 276 -21.78 -17.37 -1.19
N ARG A 277 -20.69 -16.72 -0.76
CA ARG A 277 -20.71 -15.30 -0.38
C ARG A 277 -19.61 -14.51 -1.07
N PRO A 278 -19.92 -13.32 -1.63
CA PRO A 278 -18.91 -12.48 -2.24
C PRO A 278 -17.94 -11.92 -1.19
N PHE A 279 -16.66 -11.82 -1.56
CA PHE A 279 -15.59 -11.36 -0.66
C PHE A 279 -14.48 -10.67 -1.45
N TYR A 280 -13.57 -10.00 -0.74
CA TYR A 280 -12.39 -9.37 -1.29
C TYR A 280 -11.12 -10.01 -0.73
N PHE A 281 -10.09 -10.09 -1.55
CA PHE A 281 -8.73 -10.04 -1.06
C PHE A 281 -8.26 -8.59 -1.09
N ILE A 282 -7.67 -8.13 0.01
CA ILE A 282 -7.18 -6.75 0.17
C ILE A 282 -5.75 -6.83 0.68
N TRP A 283 -4.85 -6.06 0.07
CA TRP A 283 -3.45 -5.96 0.47
C TRP A 283 -3.16 -4.54 0.91
N TRP A 284 -2.60 -4.39 2.11
CA TRP A 284 -2.05 -3.12 2.55
C TRP A 284 -0.51 -3.10 2.41
N PRO A 285 0.08 -1.91 2.22
CA PRO A 285 1.51 -1.74 2.21
C PRO A 285 2.11 -2.11 3.58
N ASP A 286 3.01 -3.09 3.60
CA ASP A 286 3.62 -3.63 4.82
C ASP A 286 4.86 -2.80 5.23
N PRO A 287 4.84 -2.09 6.36
CA PRO A 287 6.00 -1.29 6.79
C PRO A 287 7.23 -2.12 7.16
N SER A 288 7.09 -3.44 7.39
CA SER A 288 8.20 -4.34 7.69
C SER A 288 8.95 -4.82 6.44
N ALA A 289 8.35 -4.71 5.26
CA ALA A 289 8.98 -5.06 4.00
C ALA A 289 9.74 -3.87 3.43
N ARG A 290 11.03 -3.99 3.12
CA ARG A 290 11.81 -2.88 2.54
C ARG A 290 11.25 -2.41 1.20
N HIS A 291 10.88 -3.36 0.35
CA HIS A 291 10.22 -3.17 -0.94
C HIS A 291 9.57 -4.50 -1.30
N LEU A 292 8.56 -4.49 -2.18
CA LEU A 292 8.01 -5.75 -2.66
C LEU A 292 8.85 -6.37 -3.80
N GLY A 293 9.64 -5.59 -4.54
CA GLY A 293 10.45 -6.04 -5.68
C GLY A 293 9.64 -6.34 -6.96
N ALA A 294 10.20 -7.10 -7.90
CA ALA A 294 9.48 -7.61 -9.07
C ALA A 294 9.24 -9.11 -8.89
N VAL A 295 8.02 -9.59 -9.13
CA VAL A 295 7.72 -11.03 -9.18
C VAL A 295 7.12 -11.34 -10.54
N ALA A 296 7.81 -12.21 -11.29
CA ALA A 296 7.29 -12.71 -12.56
C ALA A 296 6.08 -13.59 -12.28
N ASN A 297 4.97 -13.28 -12.96
CA ASN A 297 3.77 -14.08 -12.87
C ASN A 297 3.85 -15.23 -13.88
N THR A 298 4.19 -16.42 -13.38
CA THR A 298 4.40 -17.61 -14.22
C THR A 298 3.13 -18.42 -14.46
N LEU A 299 2.00 -18.00 -13.90
CA LEU A 299 0.74 -18.72 -14.08
C LEU A 299 0.17 -18.52 -15.49
N PRO A 300 -0.47 -19.56 -16.06
CA PRO A 300 -1.15 -19.45 -17.35
C PRO A 300 -2.17 -18.32 -17.33
N SER A 301 -2.38 -17.69 -18.48
CA SER A 301 -3.41 -16.65 -18.58
C SER A 301 -4.80 -17.20 -18.26
N SER A 302 -5.10 -18.46 -18.50
CA SER A 302 -6.39 -19.04 -18.10
C SER A 302 -6.59 -19.16 -16.58
N ASP A 303 -5.55 -19.03 -15.75
CA ASP A 303 -5.67 -19.18 -14.29
C ASP A 303 -6.14 -17.87 -13.63
N PRO A 304 -7.24 -17.87 -12.85
CA PRO A 304 -7.69 -16.68 -12.12
C PRO A 304 -6.64 -16.16 -11.14
N ARG A 305 -5.82 -17.02 -10.55
CA ARG A 305 -4.77 -16.58 -9.63
C ARG A 305 -3.76 -15.67 -10.32
N GLN A 306 -3.66 -15.71 -11.65
CA GLN A 306 -2.79 -14.82 -12.40
C GLN A 306 -3.08 -13.32 -12.11
N ALA A 307 -4.28 -12.86 -11.76
CA ALA A 307 -4.43 -11.42 -11.50
C ALA A 307 -3.77 -10.93 -10.20
N TYR A 308 -3.49 -11.83 -9.25
CA TYR A 308 -3.05 -11.43 -7.90
C TYR A 308 -1.95 -12.29 -7.30
N ASN A 309 -1.51 -13.36 -7.97
CA ASN A 309 -0.41 -14.20 -7.50
C ASN A 309 0.88 -13.39 -7.30
N GLN A 310 1.06 -12.33 -8.08
CA GLN A 310 2.15 -11.36 -7.89
C GLN A 310 2.08 -10.57 -6.58
N MET A 311 1.01 -10.67 -5.80
CA MET A 311 0.86 -10.10 -4.45
C MET A 311 0.84 -11.17 -3.36
N ALA A 312 0.63 -12.44 -3.72
CA ALA A 312 0.57 -13.55 -2.79
C ALA A 312 1.90 -13.74 -2.05
N GLY A 313 1.86 -13.75 -0.71
CA GLY A 313 3.02 -13.96 0.15
C GLY A 313 4.04 -12.81 0.19
N ARG A 314 3.73 -11.64 -0.38
CA ARG A 314 4.65 -10.49 -0.42
C ARG A 314 4.47 -9.49 0.72
N THR A 315 3.29 -9.48 1.32
CA THR A 315 2.94 -8.63 2.47
C THR A 315 2.29 -9.51 3.52
N SER A 316 2.60 -9.25 4.79
CA SER A 316 1.89 -9.88 5.91
C SER A 316 0.48 -9.26 6.10
N PHE A 317 0.24 -8.07 5.55
CA PHE A 317 -1.04 -7.35 5.60
C PHE A 317 -1.94 -7.73 4.42
N MET A 318 -2.35 -8.99 4.38
CA MET A 318 -3.39 -9.49 3.49
C MET A 318 -4.67 -9.79 4.29
N PHE A 319 -5.80 -9.30 3.80
CA PHE A 319 -7.12 -9.52 4.39
C PHE A 319 -8.02 -10.28 3.44
N THR A 320 -8.84 -11.16 4.02
CA THR A 320 -10.02 -11.71 3.34
C THR A 320 -11.24 -11.09 4.02
N VAL A 321 -11.99 -10.27 3.27
CA VAL A 321 -13.10 -9.49 3.83
C VAL A 321 -14.39 -9.85 3.10
N PRO A 322 -15.42 -10.35 3.79
CA PRO A 322 -16.72 -10.57 3.17
C PRO A 322 -17.35 -9.24 2.74
N MET A 323 -17.96 -9.20 1.56
CA MET A 323 -18.65 -8.01 1.07
C MET A 323 -19.91 -7.70 1.90
N PHE A 324 -20.53 -8.72 2.48
CA PHE A 324 -21.69 -8.61 3.36
C PHE A 324 -21.45 -9.40 4.65
N PRO A 325 -20.73 -8.83 5.63
CA PRO A 325 -20.36 -9.53 6.86
C PRO A 325 -21.56 -9.91 7.73
N ALA A 326 -22.64 -9.11 7.68
CA ALA A 326 -23.84 -9.30 8.47
C ALA A 326 -24.84 -10.34 7.92
N LEU A 327 -24.59 -10.89 6.72
CA LEU A 327 -25.46 -11.91 6.09
C LEU A 327 -25.00 -13.31 6.39
#